data_AF-H0HUL3-F1
#
_entry.id   AF-H0HUL3-F1
#
_cell.length_a   1.000
_cell.length_b   1.000
_cell.length_c   1.000
_cell.angle_alpha   90.00
_cell.angle_beta   90.00
_cell.angle_gamma   90.00
#
_symmetry.space_group_name_H-M   'P 1'
#
loop_
_entity.id
_entity.type
_entity.pdbx_description
1 polymer ?
#
loop_
_entity_poly.entity_id
_entity_poly.type
_entity_poly.pdbx_seq_one_letter_code
_entity_poly.pdbx_strand_id
1 'polypeptide(L)'
;MAQGAPSGHESRLGTYALAAGGIVGVLACLLIAWPFLGAIVWALALAILFSPVHARIKHRFGHPNLAALLSVAILAIVVVAPAAFVIERLITEAASGAVSLQARVAGGEFQKLLDAYPSIAPLGAWIDRQFDLPSMMASLATWLSNIGATFVRGSFLQVAEVFLTFYLLFYFLRDQAAAIALMKAWLPLDSAEVNHLFRRVVDTVHATVYGTLAVAAVQGMLGGLMFWVLGLPTPLLWGLVMGLLSIIPVLGAFVVWIPAAILLVLDGSWGRALILAIWGGIVVGGIDNVLRPMFVGNRL
;
A
#
# COMPACT_ATOMS: atom_id res chain seq x y z
N MET A 1 42.92 -62.41 -12.71
CA MET A 1 42.42 -61.76 -11.49
C MET A 1 41.70 -60.49 -11.92
N ALA A 2 40.37 -60.50 -11.78
CA ALA A 2 39.47 -59.46 -12.28
C ALA A 2 39.47 -58.25 -11.33
N GLN A 3 39.77 -57.07 -11.84
CA GLN A 3 39.51 -55.80 -11.16
C GLN A 3 38.25 -55.20 -11.77
N GLY A 4 37.17 -55.18 -10.98
CA GLY A 4 35.87 -54.66 -11.37
C GLY A 4 35.91 -53.15 -11.59
N ALA A 5 35.46 -52.71 -12.75
CA ALA A 5 35.20 -51.30 -13.02
C ALA A 5 34.08 -50.78 -12.10
N PRO A 6 34.21 -49.58 -11.50
CA PRO A 6 33.14 -48.99 -10.72
C PRO A 6 31.94 -48.75 -11.64
N SER A 7 30.81 -49.35 -11.29
CA SER A 7 29.56 -49.25 -12.04
C SER A 7 29.05 -47.81 -11.99
N GLY A 8 28.71 -47.24 -13.16
CA GLY A 8 28.29 -45.83 -13.29
C GLY A 8 27.04 -45.41 -12.51
N HIS A 9 26.41 -46.32 -11.75
CA HIS A 9 25.26 -46.05 -10.88
C HIS A 9 25.64 -45.33 -9.57
N GLU A 10 26.80 -45.63 -8.97
CA GLU A 10 27.20 -45.02 -7.68
C GLU A 10 27.54 -43.53 -7.81
N SER A 11 28.13 -43.12 -8.93
CA SER A 11 28.43 -41.70 -9.21
C SER A 11 27.18 -40.85 -9.40
N ARG A 12 26.14 -41.40 -10.06
CA ARG A 12 24.88 -40.72 -10.32
C ARG A 12 24.06 -40.53 -9.04
N LEU A 13 24.04 -41.53 -8.15
CA LEU A 13 23.39 -41.44 -6.85
C LEU A 13 23.98 -40.31 -5.99
N GLY A 14 25.30 -40.12 -6.00
CA GLY A 14 25.97 -39.02 -5.32
C GLY A 14 25.58 -37.64 -5.87
N THR A 15 25.51 -37.49 -7.20
CA THR A 15 25.08 -36.22 -7.83
C THR A 15 23.62 -35.88 -7.53
N TYR A 16 22.71 -36.87 -7.55
CA TYR A 16 21.30 -36.64 -7.18
C TYR A 16 21.12 -36.30 -5.71
N ALA A 17 21.88 -36.93 -4.80
CA ALA A 17 21.85 -36.60 -3.37
C ALA A 17 22.34 -35.17 -3.10
N LEU A 18 23.43 -34.73 -3.76
CA LEU A 18 23.93 -33.35 -3.65
C LEU A 18 22.95 -32.33 -4.25
N ALA A 19 22.37 -32.63 -5.41
CA ALA A 19 21.36 -31.77 -6.02
C ALA A 19 20.09 -31.65 -5.15
N ALA A 20 19.62 -32.77 -4.59
CA ALA A 20 18.48 -32.79 -3.67
C ALA A 20 18.78 -32.00 -2.39
N GLY A 21 19.98 -32.17 -1.81
CA GLY A 21 20.43 -31.38 -0.66
C GLY A 21 20.50 -29.88 -0.95
N GLY A 22 21.00 -29.51 -2.13
CA GLY A 22 21.02 -28.12 -2.59
C GLY A 22 19.62 -27.53 -2.75
N ILE A 23 18.70 -28.27 -3.36
CA ILE A 23 17.29 -27.85 -3.51
C ILE A 23 16.63 -27.69 -2.14
N VAL A 24 16.81 -28.64 -1.22
CA VAL A 24 16.27 -28.55 0.14
C VAL A 24 16.86 -27.35 0.89
N GLY A 25 18.16 -27.09 0.74
CA GLY A 25 18.82 -25.92 1.32
C GLY A 25 18.25 -24.60 0.78
N VAL A 26 18.06 -24.49 -0.53
CA VAL A 26 17.44 -23.31 -1.17
C VAL A 26 16.00 -23.14 -0.70
N LEU A 27 15.21 -24.22 -0.64
CA LEU A 27 13.84 -24.19 -0.15
C LEU A 27 13.77 -23.77 1.32
N ALA A 28 14.67 -24.27 2.17
CA ALA A 28 14.76 -23.86 3.57
C ALA A 28 15.13 -22.38 3.70
N CYS A 29 16.10 -21.89 2.91
CA CYS A 29 16.42 -20.46 2.85
C CYS A 29 15.22 -19.62 2.40
N LEU A 30 14.48 -20.05 1.37
CA LEU A 30 13.29 -19.34 0.89
C LEU A 30 12.17 -19.34 1.94
N LEU A 31 11.98 -20.45 2.66
CA LEU A 31 10.98 -20.56 3.73
C LEU A 31 11.30 -19.63 4.90
N ILE A 32 12.58 -19.54 5.28
CA ILE A 32 13.05 -18.63 6.35
C ILE A 32 12.99 -17.17 5.89
N ALA A 33 13.28 -16.89 4.62
CA ALA A 33 13.24 -15.54 4.05
C ALA A 33 11.82 -15.05 3.76
N TRP A 34 10.86 -15.95 3.55
CA TRP A 34 9.46 -15.66 3.23
C TRP A 34 8.82 -14.55 4.08
N PRO A 35 8.87 -14.59 5.42
CA PRO A 35 8.30 -13.53 6.27
C PRO A 35 8.99 -12.16 6.10
N PHE A 36 10.21 -12.11 5.57
CA PHE A 36 11.00 -10.89 5.40
C PHE A 36 10.96 -10.33 3.97
N LEU A 37 10.33 -11.05 3.04
CA LEU A 37 10.23 -10.60 1.64
C LEU A 37 9.55 -9.24 1.53
N GLY A 38 8.54 -8.95 2.36
CA GLY A 38 7.90 -7.64 2.45
C GLY A 38 8.92 -6.54 2.73
N ALA A 39 9.69 -6.68 3.80
CA ALA A 39 10.73 -5.72 4.18
C ALA A 39 11.81 -5.55 3.11
N ILE A 40 12.26 -6.64 2.48
CA ILE A 40 13.27 -6.60 1.40
C ILE A 40 12.73 -5.84 0.17
N VAL A 41 11.50 -6.16 -0.25
CA VAL A 41 10.87 -5.52 -1.42
C VAL A 41 10.67 -4.03 -1.18
N TRP A 42 10.13 -3.65 -0.02
CA TRP A 42 9.95 -2.25 0.34
C TRP A 42 11.28 -1.50 0.47
N ALA A 43 12.28 -2.11 1.10
CA ALA A 43 13.61 -1.52 1.20
C ALA A 43 14.24 -1.30 -0.18
N LEU A 44 14.10 -2.27 -1.09
CA LEU A 44 14.62 -2.16 -2.46
C LEU A 44 13.86 -1.10 -3.27
N ALA A 45 12.53 -1.07 -3.17
CA ALA A 45 11.71 -0.07 -3.85
C ALA A 45 12.07 1.35 -3.38
N LEU A 46 12.19 1.56 -2.07
CA LEU A 46 12.64 2.83 -1.49
C LEU A 46 14.08 3.15 -1.90
N ALA A 47 15.00 2.18 -1.91
CA ALA A 47 16.37 2.40 -2.32
C ALA A 47 16.46 2.87 -3.79
N ILE A 48 15.69 2.25 -4.69
CA ILE A 48 15.62 2.63 -6.11
C ILE A 48 14.99 4.02 -6.28
N LEU A 49 13.89 4.29 -5.58
CA LEU A 49 13.17 5.56 -5.67
C LEU A 49 14.02 6.73 -5.16
N PHE A 50 14.72 6.54 -4.05
CA PHE A 50 15.49 7.59 -3.37
C PHE A 50 16.98 7.57 -3.67
N SER A 51 17.46 6.66 -4.53
CA SER A 51 18.83 6.67 -5.05
C SER A 51 19.31 8.06 -5.53
N PRO A 52 18.53 8.85 -6.30
CA PRO A 52 18.98 10.19 -6.71
C PRO A 52 19.13 11.17 -5.54
N VAL A 53 18.28 11.07 -4.51
CA VAL A 53 18.38 11.89 -3.29
C VAL A 53 19.61 11.49 -2.49
N HIS A 54 19.83 10.19 -2.31
CA HIS A 54 21.02 9.66 -1.65
C HIS A 54 22.32 10.10 -2.36
N ALA A 55 22.36 10.07 -3.69
CA ALA A 55 23.53 10.50 -4.46
C ALA A 55 23.88 11.98 -4.20
N ARG A 56 22.88 12.86 -4.10
CA ARG A 56 23.10 14.28 -3.75
C ARG A 56 23.66 14.45 -2.34
N ILE A 57 23.13 13.68 -1.37
CA ILE A 57 23.62 13.69 0.02
C ILE A 57 25.06 13.15 0.07
N LYS A 58 25.35 12.04 -0.61
CA LYS A 58 26.69 11.44 -0.69
C LYS A 58 27.72 12.40 -1.27
N HIS A 59 27.37 13.12 -2.34
CA HIS A 59 28.24 14.14 -2.92
C HIS A 59 28.54 15.30 -1.95
N ARG A 60 27.62 15.62 -1.03
CA ARG A 60 27.81 16.73 -0.07
C ARG A 60 28.67 16.36 1.14
N PHE A 61 28.57 15.12 1.63
CA PHE A 61 29.18 14.68 2.89
C PHE A 61 30.41 13.77 2.73
N GLY A 62 30.67 13.20 1.55
CA GLY A 62 31.87 12.40 1.24
C GLY A 62 31.97 11.03 1.92
N HIS A 63 31.35 10.83 3.09
CA HIS A 63 31.39 9.57 3.83
C HIS A 63 30.16 8.68 3.55
N PRO A 64 30.34 7.42 3.11
CA PRO A 64 29.24 6.53 2.70
C PRO A 64 28.29 6.19 3.86
N ASN A 65 28.81 5.92 5.06
CA ASN A 65 27.98 5.60 6.23
C ASN A 65 27.11 6.78 6.67
N LEU A 66 27.69 7.98 6.72
CA LEU A 66 26.98 9.18 7.19
C LEU A 66 25.94 9.63 6.16
N ALA A 67 26.27 9.54 4.87
CA ALA A 67 25.32 9.81 3.80
C ALA A 67 24.13 8.83 3.83
N ALA A 68 24.39 7.53 4.03
CA ALA A 68 23.33 6.52 4.12
C ALA A 68 22.46 6.74 5.36
N LEU A 69 23.06 7.00 6.53
CA LEU A 69 22.33 7.27 7.77
C LEU A 69 21.42 8.50 7.64
N LEU A 70 21.94 9.61 7.12
CA LEU A 70 21.15 10.82 6.89
C LEU A 70 20.03 10.59 5.89
N SER A 71 20.31 9.86 4.81
CA SER A 71 19.28 9.52 3.82
C SER A 71 18.16 8.71 4.46
N VAL A 72 18.50 7.64 5.19
CA VAL A 72 17.54 6.79 5.89
C VAL A 72 16.72 7.59 6.92
N ALA A 73 17.37 8.47 7.69
CA ALA A 73 16.68 9.31 8.67
C ALA A 73 15.68 10.28 8.01
N ILE A 74 16.08 10.95 6.92
CA ILE A 74 15.19 11.84 6.16
C ILE A 74 14.02 11.04 5.59
N LEU A 75 14.29 9.90 4.95
CA LEU A 75 13.26 9.04 4.37
C LEU A 75 12.30 8.51 5.43
N ALA A 76 12.82 8.10 6.60
CA ALA A 76 12.00 7.65 7.71
C ALA A 76 11.02 8.75 8.15
N ILE A 77 11.50 9.99 8.30
CA ILE A 77 10.62 11.11 8.64
C ILE A 77 9.59 11.38 7.54
N VAL A 78 10.02 11.45 6.28
CA VAL A 78 9.15 11.77 5.13
C VAL A 78 8.06 10.71 4.91
N VAL A 79 8.33 9.44 5.20
CA VAL A 79 7.37 8.35 4.99
C VAL A 79 6.56 8.06 6.26
N VAL A 80 7.23 7.91 7.40
CA VAL A 80 6.58 7.48 8.66
C VAL A 80 5.73 8.59 9.25
N ALA A 81 6.16 9.86 9.19
CA ALA A 81 5.39 10.93 9.82
C ALA A 81 4.02 11.18 9.17
N PRO A 82 3.89 11.29 7.83
CA PRO A 82 2.58 11.41 7.20
C PRO A 82 1.71 10.17 7.38
N ALA A 83 2.31 8.97 7.32
CA ALA A 83 1.60 7.72 7.54
C ALA A 83 1.04 7.65 8.96
N ALA A 84 1.86 7.93 9.98
CA ALA A 84 1.45 7.96 11.38
C ALA A 84 0.34 8.98 11.63
N PHE A 85 0.47 10.20 11.06
CA PHE A 85 -0.56 11.23 11.14
C PHE A 85 -1.89 10.77 10.55
N VAL A 86 -1.89 10.16 9.36
CA VAL A 86 -3.12 9.67 8.74
C VAL A 86 -3.72 8.50 9.48
N ILE A 87 -2.90 7.56 9.97
CA ILE A 87 -3.37 6.43 10.77
C ILE A 87 -4.05 6.92 12.04
N GLU A 88 -3.44 7.87 12.77
CA GLU A 88 -4.04 8.46 13.97
C GLU A 88 -5.40 9.10 13.66
N ARG A 89 -5.48 9.91 12.61
CA ARG A 89 -6.72 10.59 12.20
C ARG A 89 -7.80 9.63 11.72
N LEU A 90 -7.40 8.61 10.96
CA LEU A 90 -8.30 7.57 10.49
C LEU A 90 -8.89 6.79 11.67
N ILE A 91 -8.08 6.42 12.66
CA ILE A 91 -8.55 5.68 13.84
C ILE A 91 -9.47 6.56 14.70
N THR A 92 -9.06 7.79 14.98
CA THR A 92 -9.81 8.64 15.93
C THR A 92 -11.08 9.23 15.33
N GLU A 93 -11.02 9.75 14.11
CA GLU A 93 -12.15 10.44 13.46
C GLU A 93 -13.02 9.47 12.66
N ALA A 94 -12.43 8.55 11.87
CA ALA A 94 -13.23 7.66 11.03
C ALA A 94 -13.85 6.50 11.84
N ALA A 95 -13.15 5.90 12.81
CA ALA A 95 -13.73 4.81 13.60
C ALA A 95 -14.84 5.31 14.52
N SER A 96 -14.67 6.47 15.17
CA SER A 96 -15.73 7.08 15.99
C SER A 96 -16.93 7.49 15.13
N GLY A 97 -16.68 8.07 13.95
CA GLY A 97 -17.70 8.35 12.95
C GLY A 97 -18.48 7.09 12.56
N ALA A 98 -17.78 6.00 12.20
CA ALA A 98 -18.41 4.74 11.81
C ALA A 98 -19.24 4.10 12.95
N VAL A 99 -18.75 4.13 14.20
CA VAL A 99 -19.51 3.61 15.36
C VAL A 99 -20.75 4.46 15.63
N SER A 100 -20.62 5.79 15.58
CA SER A 100 -21.77 6.69 15.74
C SER A 100 -22.81 6.49 14.64
N LEU A 101 -22.34 6.28 13.40
CA LEU A 101 -23.17 6.02 12.24
C LEU A 101 -23.91 4.68 12.37
N GLN A 102 -23.20 3.63 12.78
CA GLN A 102 -23.79 2.33 13.06
C GLN A 102 -24.89 2.44 14.12
N ALA A 103 -24.64 3.18 15.21
CA ALA A 103 -25.63 3.36 16.27
C ALA A 103 -26.89 4.10 15.77
N ARG A 104 -26.74 5.12 14.92
CA ARG A 104 -27.86 5.87 14.32
C ARG A 104 -28.68 5.01 13.34
N VAL A 105 -28.00 4.25 12.48
CA VAL A 105 -28.65 3.34 11.53
C VAL A 105 -29.38 2.22 12.28
N ALA A 106 -28.73 1.58 13.26
CA ALA A 106 -29.35 0.54 14.09
C ALA A 106 -30.49 1.07 14.98
N GLY A 107 -30.42 2.33 15.40
CA GLY A 107 -31.47 3.03 16.15
C GLY A 107 -32.71 3.41 15.32
N GLY A 108 -32.73 3.09 14.03
CA GLY A 108 -33.87 3.32 13.14
C GLY A 108 -34.02 4.78 12.68
N GLU A 109 -33.00 5.63 12.84
CA GLU A 109 -33.05 7.01 12.30
C GLU A 109 -33.17 7.01 10.78
N PHE A 110 -32.52 6.06 10.12
CA PHE A 110 -32.65 5.88 8.67
C PHE A 110 -34.10 5.59 8.26
N GLN A 111 -34.79 4.72 8.99
CA GLN A 111 -36.19 4.40 8.74
C GLN A 111 -37.10 5.62 8.95
N LYS A 112 -36.88 6.38 10.04
CA LYS A 112 -37.63 7.62 10.33
C LYS A 112 -37.45 8.68 9.24
N LEU A 113 -36.27 8.78 8.65
CA LEU A 113 -35.98 9.69 7.53
C LEU A 113 -36.68 9.27 6.24
N LEU A 114 -36.75 7.96 5.95
CA LEU A 114 -37.49 7.42 4.82
C LEU A 114 -39.00 7.66 4.96
N ASP A 115 -39.53 7.52 6.18
CA ASP A 115 -40.93 7.79 6.47
C ASP A 115 -41.27 9.30 6.38
N ALA A 116 -40.31 10.17 6.74
CA ALA A 116 -40.46 11.62 6.64
C ALA A 116 -40.40 12.15 5.19
N TYR A 117 -39.74 11.43 4.28
CA TYR A 117 -39.63 11.79 2.85
C TYR A 117 -40.11 10.64 1.94
N PRO A 118 -41.44 10.47 1.77
CA PRO A 118 -42.02 9.34 1.03
C PRO A 118 -41.64 9.30 -0.46
N SER A 119 -41.19 10.41 -1.06
CA SER A 119 -40.70 10.46 -2.44
C SER A 119 -39.40 9.68 -2.70
N ILE A 120 -38.67 9.31 -1.65
CA ILE A 120 -37.41 8.55 -1.72
C ILE A 120 -37.45 7.22 -0.95
N ALA A 121 -38.57 6.95 -0.26
CA ALA A 121 -38.84 5.66 0.39
C ALA A 121 -38.67 4.44 -0.54
N PRO A 122 -39.04 4.47 -1.84
CA PRO A 122 -38.83 3.33 -2.74
C PRO A 122 -37.34 3.04 -2.98
N LEU A 123 -36.51 4.09 -3.08
CA LEU A 123 -35.08 3.97 -3.28
C LEU A 123 -34.40 3.46 -2.00
N GLY A 124 -34.79 3.99 -0.84
CA GLY A 124 -34.29 3.52 0.46
C GLY A 124 -34.63 2.06 0.73
N ALA A 125 -35.86 1.62 0.43
CA ALA A 125 -36.28 0.24 0.63
C ALA A 125 -35.63 -0.73 -0.38
N TRP A 126 -35.33 -0.27 -1.60
CA TRP A 126 -34.53 -1.06 -2.56
C TRP A 126 -33.09 -1.24 -2.09
N ILE A 127 -32.48 -0.16 -1.59
CA ILE A 127 -31.12 -0.19 -1.02
C ILE A 127 -31.07 -1.12 0.19
N ASP A 128 -31.99 -1.00 1.15
CA ASP A 128 -32.01 -1.81 2.38
C ASP A 128 -32.28 -3.30 2.10
N ARG A 129 -33.09 -3.62 1.08
CA ARG A 129 -33.30 -5.02 0.64
C ARG A 129 -32.10 -5.63 -0.06
N GLN A 130 -31.34 -4.82 -0.81
CA GLN A 130 -30.21 -5.31 -1.59
C GLN A 130 -28.88 -5.27 -0.82
N PHE A 131 -28.75 -4.32 0.09
CA PHE A 131 -27.61 -4.04 0.92
C PHE A 131 -28.10 -3.86 2.36
N ASP A 132 -27.75 -4.79 3.25
CA ASP A 132 -27.99 -4.64 4.69
C ASP A 132 -27.05 -3.54 5.21
N LEU A 133 -27.53 -2.30 5.15
CA LEU A 133 -26.82 -1.09 5.57
C LEU A 133 -26.31 -1.20 7.02
N PRO A 134 -27.13 -1.68 7.99
CA PRO A 134 -26.66 -1.96 9.34
C PRO A 134 -25.44 -2.89 9.38
N SER A 135 -25.46 -4.02 8.68
CA SER A 135 -24.33 -4.96 8.70
C SER A 135 -23.11 -4.45 7.93
N MET A 136 -23.31 -3.69 6.85
CA MET A 136 -22.23 -3.01 6.14
C MET A 136 -21.54 -1.98 7.04
N MET A 137 -22.30 -1.18 7.79
CA MET A 137 -21.74 -0.22 8.75
C MET A 137 -21.02 -0.92 9.90
N ALA A 138 -21.59 -2.02 10.43
CA ALA A 138 -20.96 -2.82 11.46
C ALA A 138 -19.62 -3.44 10.97
N SER A 139 -19.59 -3.90 9.72
CA SER A 139 -18.39 -4.46 9.09
C SER A 139 -17.32 -3.38 8.91
N LEU A 140 -17.69 -2.19 8.42
CA LEU A 140 -16.78 -1.05 8.29
C LEU A 140 -16.24 -0.58 9.64
N ALA A 141 -17.12 -0.43 10.65
CA ALA A 141 -16.72 -0.03 12.00
C ALA A 141 -15.78 -1.06 12.65
N THR A 142 -16.07 -2.35 12.48
CA THR A 142 -15.22 -3.45 12.96
C THR A 142 -13.88 -3.46 12.24
N TRP A 143 -13.87 -3.27 10.92
CA TRP A 143 -12.65 -3.21 10.13
C TRP A 143 -11.76 -2.01 10.52
N LEU A 144 -12.33 -0.81 10.65
CA LEU A 144 -11.63 0.39 11.14
C LEU A 144 -11.09 0.18 12.56
N SER A 145 -11.90 -0.42 13.44
CA SER A 145 -11.48 -0.75 14.81
C SER A 145 -10.36 -1.78 14.84
N ASN A 146 -10.39 -2.78 13.95
CA ASN A 146 -9.33 -3.79 13.84
C ASN A 146 -8.03 -3.17 13.34
N ILE A 147 -8.07 -2.28 12.34
CA ILE A 147 -6.90 -1.51 11.93
C ILE A 147 -6.34 -0.75 13.12
N GLY A 148 -7.19 0.00 13.83
CA GLY A 148 -6.78 0.74 15.01
C GLY A 148 -6.17 -0.16 16.09
N ALA A 149 -6.81 -1.29 16.37
CA ALA A 149 -6.30 -2.27 17.33
C ALA A 149 -4.97 -2.89 16.88
N THR A 150 -4.77 -3.17 15.60
CA THR A 150 -3.51 -3.71 15.07
C THR A 150 -2.38 -2.69 15.21
N PHE A 151 -2.64 -1.43 14.92
CA PHE A 151 -1.65 -0.35 15.08
C PHE A 151 -1.36 -0.04 16.55
N VAL A 152 -2.39 0.05 17.41
CA VAL A 152 -2.25 0.36 18.85
C VAL A 152 -1.63 -0.81 19.62
N ARG A 153 -2.03 -2.06 19.30
CA ARG A 153 -1.39 -3.25 19.88
C ARG A 153 0.03 -3.45 19.37
N GLY A 154 0.46 -2.65 18.38
CA GLY A 154 1.82 -2.62 17.86
C GLY A 154 2.36 -4.03 17.70
N SER A 155 1.76 -4.81 16.78
CA SER A 155 2.20 -6.19 16.57
C SER A 155 3.72 -6.17 16.44
N PHE A 156 4.43 -6.83 17.35
CA PHE A 156 5.90 -6.85 17.38
C PHE A 156 6.48 -7.13 15.99
N LEU A 157 5.79 -7.96 15.22
CA LEU A 157 6.10 -8.28 13.83
C LEU A 157 6.06 -7.07 12.89
N GLN A 158 5.10 -6.16 13.01
CA GLN A 158 5.01 -4.95 12.18
C GLN A 158 6.13 -3.95 12.51
N VAL A 159 6.42 -3.74 13.79
CA VAL A 159 7.53 -2.88 14.21
C VAL A 159 8.85 -3.47 13.75
N ALA A 160 9.01 -4.80 13.88
CA ALA A 160 10.17 -5.51 13.36
C ALA A 160 10.30 -5.41 11.84
N GLU A 161 9.20 -5.52 11.10
CA GLU A 161 9.17 -5.38 9.64
C GLU A 161 9.57 -3.97 9.18
N VAL A 162 9.01 -2.92 9.81
CA VAL A 162 9.36 -1.53 9.53
C VAL A 162 10.83 -1.28 9.86
N PHE A 163 11.29 -1.71 11.03
CA PHE A 163 12.68 -1.58 11.43
C PHE A 163 13.61 -2.31 10.44
N LEU A 164 13.27 -3.54 10.07
CA LEU A 164 14.04 -4.33 9.11
C LEU A 164 14.06 -3.67 7.73
N THR A 165 12.95 -3.08 7.29
CA THR A 165 12.87 -2.34 6.02
C THR A 165 13.88 -1.19 6.02
N PHE A 166 13.89 -0.35 7.06
CA PHE A 166 14.84 0.77 7.16
C PHE A 166 16.29 0.31 7.38
N TYR A 167 16.50 -0.79 8.09
CA TYR A 167 17.80 -1.44 8.24
C TYR A 167 18.33 -1.90 6.88
N LEU A 168 17.55 -2.66 6.11
CA LEU A 168 17.95 -3.12 4.77
C LEU A 168 18.16 -1.95 3.80
N LEU A 169 17.29 -0.93 3.86
CA LEU A 169 17.41 0.29 3.08
C LEU A 169 18.76 0.98 3.33
N PHE A 170 19.24 1.02 4.59
CA PHE A 170 20.56 1.56 4.90
C PHE A 170 21.67 0.83 4.13
N TYR A 171 21.68 -0.50 4.14
CA TYR A 171 22.68 -1.29 3.43
C TYR A 171 22.54 -1.18 1.91
N PHE A 172 21.31 -1.16 1.38
CA PHE A 172 21.07 -0.99 -0.05
C PHE A 172 21.52 0.37 -0.58
N LEU A 173 21.38 1.44 0.20
CA LEU A 173 21.90 2.76 -0.16
C LEU A 173 23.42 2.84 0.01
N ARG A 174 23.95 2.33 1.12
CA ARG A 174 25.39 2.38 1.43
C ARG A 174 26.23 1.56 0.44
N ASP A 175 25.84 0.31 0.22
CA ASP A 175 26.63 -0.71 -0.48
C ASP A 175 26.13 -0.97 -1.91
N GLN A 176 25.34 -0.04 -2.48
CA GLN A 176 24.72 -0.17 -3.80
C GLN A 176 25.70 -0.66 -4.89
N ALA A 177 26.89 -0.07 -4.97
CA ALA A 177 27.88 -0.42 -5.98
C ALA A 177 28.47 -1.83 -5.76
N ALA A 178 28.74 -2.19 -4.50
CA ALA A 178 29.25 -3.51 -4.15
C ALA A 178 28.20 -4.60 -4.41
N ALA A 179 26.93 -4.34 -4.07
CA ALA A 179 25.83 -5.25 -4.34
C ALA A 179 25.64 -5.50 -5.84
N ILE A 180 25.69 -4.46 -6.67
CA ILE A 180 25.59 -4.60 -8.14
C ILE A 180 26.80 -5.36 -8.71
N ALA A 181 28.01 -5.08 -8.22
CA ALA A 181 29.21 -5.79 -8.66
C ALA A 181 29.16 -7.28 -8.29
N LEU A 182 28.69 -7.61 -7.09
CA LEU A 182 28.49 -8.99 -6.65
C LEU A 182 27.46 -9.69 -7.52
N MET A 183 26.29 -9.09 -7.77
CA MET A 183 25.28 -9.71 -8.63
C MET A 183 25.80 -9.99 -10.06
N LYS A 184 26.61 -9.08 -10.63
CA LYS A 184 27.26 -9.29 -11.93
C LYS A 184 28.25 -10.45 -11.92
N ALA A 185 28.95 -10.69 -10.82
CA ALA A 185 29.92 -11.78 -10.70
C ALA A 185 29.26 -13.16 -10.55
N TRP A 186 28.05 -13.22 -9.99
CA TRP A 186 27.33 -14.48 -9.75
C TRP A 186 26.37 -14.86 -10.89
N LEU A 187 25.94 -13.90 -11.71
CA LEU A 187 25.10 -14.17 -12.87
C LEU A 187 25.95 -14.68 -14.04
N PRO A 188 25.62 -15.84 -14.64
CA PRO A 188 26.26 -16.34 -15.86
C PRO A 188 25.70 -15.62 -17.10
N LEU A 189 25.64 -14.29 -17.06
CA LEU A 189 25.11 -13.42 -18.11
C LEU A 189 26.15 -12.37 -18.49
N ASP A 190 26.07 -11.85 -19.72
CA ASP A 190 26.96 -10.77 -20.11
C ASP A 190 26.65 -9.48 -19.32
N SER A 191 27.68 -8.66 -19.09
CA SER A 191 27.54 -7.40 -18.36
C SER A 191 26.51 -6.46 -18.98
N ALA A 192 26.33 -6.50 -20.31
CA ALA A 192 25.31 -5.71 -21.00
C ALA A 192 23.89 -6.18 -20.67
N GLU A 193 23.66 -7.50 -20.65
CA GLU A 193 22.36 -8.12 -20.32
C GLU A 193 21.97 -7.84 -18.87
N VAL A 194 22.91 -8.00 -17.94
CA VAL A 194 22.70 -7.69 -16.52
C VAL A 194 22.31 -6.22 -16.33
N ASN A 195 23.02 -5.30 -16.98
CA ASN A 195 22.69 -3.87 -16.93
C ASN A 195 21.32 -3.56 -17.57
N HIS A 196 20.93 -4.29 -18.62
CA HIS A 196 19.61 -4.13 -19.23
C HIS A 196 18.50 -4.59 -18.27
N LEU A 197 18.67 -5.74 -17.62
CA LEU A 197 17.74 -6.25 -16.62
C LEU A 197 17.57 -5.27 -15.44
N PHE A 198 18.68 -4.76 -14.88
CA PHE A 198 18.61 -3.79 -13.79
C PHE A 198 17.89 -2.51 -14.18
N ARG A 199 18.16 -1.97 -15.37
CA ARG A 199 17.45 -0.79 -15.86
C ARG A 199 15.96 -1.05 -15.98
N ARG A 200 15.56 -2.20 -16.52
CA ARG A 200 14.15 -2.56 -16.64
C ARG A 200 13.46 -2.69 -15.27
N VAL A 201 14.13 -3.25 -14.27
CA VAL A 201 13.62 -3.29 -12.89
C VAL A 201 13.46 -1.89 -12.32
N VAL A 202 14.48 -1.04 -12.45
CA VAL A 202 14.44 0.35 -11.97
C VAL A 202 13.32 1.13 -12.64
N ASP A 203 13.21 1.04 -13.98
CA ASP A 203 12.16 1.70 -14.75
C ASP A 203 10.77 1.22 -14.36
N THR A 204 10.59 -0.08 -14.09
CA THR A 204 9.32 -0.66 -13.64
C THR A 204 8.94 -0.17 -12.25
N VAL A 205 9.91 -0.12 -11.33
CA VAL A 205 9.70 0.41 -9.97
C VAL A 205 9.33 1.89 -10.02
N HIS A 206 10.08 2.70 -10.78
CA HIS A 206 9.76 4.12 -10.96
C HIS A 206 8.39 4.32 -11.60
N ALA A 207 8.06 3.60 -12.68
CA ALA A 207 6.76 3.70 -13.34
C ALA A 207 5.61 3.32 -12.38
N THR A 208 5.78 2.25 -11.62
CA THR A 208 4.76 1.79 -10.67
C THR A 208 4.58 2.77 -9.53
N VAL A 209 5.67 3.21 -8.88
CA VAL A 209 5.59 4.10 -7.73
C VAL A 209 5.12 5.50 -8.13
N TYR A 210 5.67 6.09 -9.19
CA TYR A 210 5.22 7.41 -9.66
C TYR A 210 3.79 7.36 -10.20
N GLY A 211 3.39 6.28 -10.86
CA GLY A 211 2.00 6.05 -11.28
C GLY A 211 1.06 6.04 -10.08
N THR A 212 1.36 5.24 -9.05
CA THR A 212 0.55 5.18 -7.82
C THR A 212 0.52 6.52 -7.09
N LEU A 213 1.65 7.21 -6.95
CA LEU A 213 1.71 8.53 -6.30
C LEU A 213 0.94 9.60 -7.08
N ALA A 214 0.99 9.57 -8.42
CA ALA A 214 0.23 10.49 -9.26
C ALA A 214 -1.28 10.26 -9.10
N VAL A 215 -1.72 9.00 -9.12
CA VAL A 215 -3.10 8.62 -8.87
C VAL A 215 -3.55 9.05 -7.48
N ALA A 216 -2.75 8.77 -6.45
CA ALA A 216 -3.01 9.18 -5.07
C ALA A 216 -3.15 10.70 -4.92
N ALA A 217 -2.28 11.48 -5.58
CA ALA A 217 -2.35 12.93 -5.56
C ALA A 217 -3.64 13.46 -6.21
N VAL A 218 -4.02 12.90 -7.37
CA VAL A 218 -5.25 13.28 -8.08
C VAL A 218 -6.49 12.89 -7.26
N GLN A 219 -6.55 11.67 -6.72
CA GLN A 219 -7.67 11.23 -5.90
C GLN A 219 -7.80 12.04 -4.60
N GLY A 220 -6.69 12.31 -3.92
CA GLY A 220 -6.69 13.13 -2.73
C GLY A 220 -7.13 14.57 -3.00
N MET A 221 -6.67 15.15 -4.12
CA MET A 221 -7.08 16.48 -4.55
C MET A 221 -8.58 16.54 -4.88
N LEU A 222 -9.09 15.60 -5.67
CA LEU A 222 -10.50 15.58 -6.07
C LEU A 222 -11.43 15.25 -4.91
N GLY A 223 -11.00 14.35 -4.01
CA GLY A 223 -11.71 14.06 -2.77
C GLY A 223 -11.77 15.28 -1.85
N GLY A 224 -10.63 15.91 -1.59
CA GLY A 224 -10.54 17.10 -0.76
C GLY A 224 -11.32 18.29 -1.35
N LEU A 225 -11.26 18.50 -2.66
CA LEU A 225 -12.03 19.53 -3.35
C LEU A 225 -13.53 19.30 -3.20
N MET A 226 -13.98 18.05 -3.31
CA MET A 226 -15.40 17.73 -3.12
C MET A 226 -15.85 17.99 -1.68
N PHE A 227 -15.04 17.61 -0.69
CA PHE A 227 -15.32 17.93 0.71
C PHE A 227 -15.41 19.44 0.94
N TRP A 228 -14.54 20.22 0.29
CA TRP A 228 -14.57 21.68 0.39
C TRP A 228 -15.83 22.29 -0.25
N VAL A 229 -16.19 21.85 -1.46
CA VAL A 229 -17.39 22.32 -2.18
C VAL A 229 -18.67 22.00 -1.42
N LEU A 230 -18.75 20.84 -0.76
CA LEU A 230 -19.92 20.43 0.02
C LEU A 230 -19.97 21.05 1.43
N GLY A 231 -18.94 21.82 1.82
CA GLY A 231 -18.84 22.43 3.14
C GLY A 231 -18.62 21.41 4.26
N LEU A 232 -18.02 20.25 3.95
CA LEU A 232 -17.66 19.24 4.94
C LEU A 232 -16.45 19.71 5.77
N PRO A 233 -16.33 19.27 7.04
CA PRO A 233 -15.21 19.64 7.89
C PRO A 233 -13.88 19.13 7.33
N THR A 234 -12.82 19.88 7.63
CA THR A 234 -11.41 19.50 7.36
C THR A 234 -11.13 18.94 5.95
N PRO A 235 -11.49 19.64 4.85
CA PRO A 235 -11.37 19.09 3.49
C PRO A 235 -9.95 18.66 3.10
N LEU A 236 -8.94 19.41 3.54
CA LEU A 236 -7.54 19.10 3.29
C LEU A 236 -7.10 17.78 3.96
N LEU A 237 -7.59 17.54 5.18
CA LEU A 237 -7.29 16.31 5.92
C LEU A 237 -7.89 15.10 5.21
N TRP A 238 -9.18 15.15 4.88
CA TRP A 238 -9.84 14.03 4.22
C TRP A 238 -9.33 13.79 2.80
N GLY A 239 -8.92 14.85 2.08
CA GLY A 239 -8.19 14.74 0.83
C GLY A 239 -6.86 13.98 1.00
N LEU A 240 -6.06 14.34 2.00
CA LEU A 240 -4.80 13.63 2.30
C LEU A 240 -5.05 12.16 2.68
N VAL A 241 -6.06 11.89 3.52
CA VAL A 241 -6.44 10.53 3.92
C VAL A 241 -6.88 9.72 2.70
N MET A 242 -7.74 10.27 1.84
CA MET A 242 -8.19 9.60 0.61
C MET A 242 -7.04 9.30 -0.36
N GLY A 243 -6.11 10.24 -0.53
CA GLY A 243 -4.93 10.02 -1.37
C GLY A 243 -3.97 8.98 -0.81
N LEU A 244 -3.71 8.99 0.50
CA LEU A 244 -2.85 7.97 1.12
C LEU A 244 -3.49 6.58 1.14
N LEU A 245 -4.80 6.50 1.39
CA LEU A 245 -5.53 5.22 1.36
C LEU A 245 -5.53 4.58 -0.02
N SER A 246 -5.50 5.35 -1.11
CA SER A 246 -5.49 4.78 -2.45
C SER A 246 -4.14 4.20 -2.88
N ILE A 247 -3.07 4.47 -2.14
CA ILE A 247 -1.79 3.78 -2.31
C ILE A 247 -1.94 2.31 -1.89
N ILE A 248 -2.80 2.02 -0.91
CA ILE A 248 -2.99 0.67 -0.38
C ILE A 248 -3.94 -0.09 -1.31
N PRO A 249 -3.50 -1.17 -1.98
CA PRO A 249 -4.37 -1.95 -2.87
C PRO A 249 -5.63 -2.43 -2.12
N VAL A 250 -6.77 -2.47 -2.80
CA VAL A 250 -8.11 -2.78 -2.23
C VAL A 250 -8.71 -1.63 -1.41
N LEU A 251 -7.89 -0.79 -0.78
CA LEU A 251 -8.34 0.43 -0.13
C LEU A 251 -8.34 1.59 -1.12
N GLY A 252 -9.33 2.46 -0.97
CA GLY A 252 -9.48 3.61 -1.82
C GLY A 252 -10.28 4.68 -1.12
N ALA A 253 -10.53 5.78 -1.83
CA ALA A 253 -11.28 6.89 -1.30
C ALA A 253 -12.70 6.52 -0.81
N PHE A 254 -13.25 5.38 -1.26
CA PHE A 254 -14.57 4.89 -0.86
C PHE A 254 -14.71 4.65 0.65
N VAL A 255 -13.62 4.30 1.34
CA VAL A 255 -13.60 4.16 2.79
C VAL A 255 -13.98 5.47 3.49
N VAL A 256 -13.70 6.60 2.86
CA VAL A 256 -13.97 7.94 3.39
C VAL A 256 -15.30 8.49 2.88
N TRP A 257 -15.53 8.45 1.56
CA TRP A 257 -16.70 9.13 0.99
C TRP A 257 -18.02 8.39 1.22
N ILE A 258 -18.02 7.05 1.34
CA ILE A 258 -19.26 6.29 1.60
C ILE A 258 -19.84 6.66 2.98
N PRO A 259 -19.09 6.55 4.11
CA PRO A 259 -19.61 6.97 5.41
C PRO A 259 -20.01 8.45 5.43
N ALA A 260 -19.23 9.32 4.78
CA ALA A 260 -19.55 10.75 4.69
C ALA A 260 -20.87 11.01 3.93
N ALA A 261 -21.14 10.28 2.84
CA ALA A 261 -22.39 10.39 2.09
C ALA A 261 -23.59 9.94 2.93
N ILE A 262 -23.45 8.85 3.70
CA ILE A 262 -24.51 8.37 4.59
C ILE A 262 -24.77 9.38 5.72
N LEU A 263 -23.72 9.96 6.32
CA LEU A 263 -23.88 11.02 7.32
C LEU A 263 -24.65 12.22 6.74
N LEU A 264 -24.34 12.65 5.53
CA LEU A 264 -25.07 13.74 4.85
C LEU A 264 -26.55 13.40 4.62
N VAL A 265 -26.88 12.13 4.35
CA VAL A 265 -28.27 11.65 4.27
C VAL A 265 -28.96 11.75 5.63
N LEU A 266 -28.30 11.29 6.69
CA LEU A 266 -28.85 11.33 8.05
C LEU A 266 -29.05 12.76 8.57
N ASP A 267 -28.20 13.69 8.16
CA ASP A 267 -28.34 15.12 8.46
C ASP A 267 -29.42 15.81 7.59
N GLY A 268 -30.13 15.07 6.74
CA GLY A 268 -31.21 15.57 5.87
C GLY A 268 -30.75 16.27 4.60
N SER A 269 -29.45 16.27 4.29
CA SER A 269 -28.84 16.98 3.17
C SER A 269 -28.68 16.11 1.91
N TRP A 270 -29.80 15.56 1.44
CA TRP A 270 -29.86 14.61 0.31
C TRP A 270 -29.15 15.08 -0.96
N GLY A 271 -29.26 16.36 -1.32
CA GLY A 271 -28.59 16.91 -2.50
C GLY A 271 -27.06 16.81 -2.40
N ARG A 272 -26.49 17.09 -1.22
CA ARG A 272 -25.04 17.00 -0.99
C ARG A 272 -24.59 15.54 -0.97
N ALA A 273 -25.38 14.66 -0.35
CA ALA A 273 -25.11 13.23 -0.34
C ALA A 273 -25.08 12.62 -1.75
N LEU A 274 -26.06 12.99 -2.59
CA LEU A 274 -26.14 12.50 -3.97
C LEU A 274 -24.96 12.99 -4.82
N ILE A 275 -24.60 14.27 -4.70
CA ILE A 275 -23.42 14.83 -5.37
C ILE A 275 -22.16 14.07 -4.95
N LEU A 276 -21.98 13.84 -3.65
CA LEU A 276 -20.83 13.12 -3.12
C LEU A 276 -20.77 11.67 -3.61
N ALA A 277 -21.91 10.97 -3.64
CA ALA A 277 -21.99 9.58 -4.08
C ALA A 277 -21.70 9.44 -5.58
N ILE A 278 -22.24 10.32 -6.41
CA ILE A 278 -21.98 10.34 -7.85
C ILE A 278 -20.51 10.67 -8.11
N TRP A 279 -19.96 11.68 -7.44
CA TRP A 279 -18.56 12.07 -7.58
C TRP A 279 -17.60 10.96 -7.10
N GLY A 280 -17.84 10.40 -5.92
CA GLY A 280 -17.04 9.35 -5.32
C GLY A 280 -17.05 8.07 -6.16
N GLY A 281 -18.21 7.67 -6.66
CA GLY A 281 -18.37 6.46 -7.49
C GLY A 281 -17.80 6.62 -8.90
N ILE A 282 -18.15 7.71 -9.60
CA ILE A 282 -17.81 7.87 -11.02
C ILE A 282 -16.43 8.51 -11.19
N VAL A 283 -16.17 9.63 -10.52
CA VAL A 283 -14.94 10.39 -10.73
C VAL A 283 -13.79 9.76 -9.96
N VAL A 284 -13.95 9.59 -8.65
CA VAL A 284 -12.85 9.10 -7.80
C VAL A 284 -12.60 7.60 -8.00
N GLY A 285 -13.67 6.80 -8.13
CA GLY A 285 -13.57 5.36 -8.45
C GLY A 285 -13.17 5.07 -9.90
N GLY A 286 -13.57 5.93 -10.85
CA GLY A 286 -13.21 5.78 -12.27
C GLY A 286 -11.75 6.11 -12.57
N ILE A 287 -11.11 6.93 -11.73
CA ILE A 287 -9.72 7.37 -11.90
C ILE A 287 -8.74 6.21 -11.95
N ASP A 288 -8.90 5.20 -11.09
CA ASP A 288 -8.01 4.03 -11.07
C ASP A 288 -8.07 3.24 -12.38
N ASN A 289 -9.23 3.25 -13.05
CA ASN A 289 -9.45 2.56 -14.32
C ASN A 289 -8.92 3.35 -15.54
N VAL A 290 -8.75 4.66 -15.42
CA VAL A 290 -8.29 5.54 -16.52
C VAL A 290 -6.79 5.82 -16.42
N LEU A 291 -6.28 6.08 -15.22
CA LEU A 291 -4.90 6.50 -15.01
C LEU A 291 -3.91 5.33 -15.06
N ARG A 292 -4.27 4.12 -14.60
CA ARG A 292 -3.39 2.93 -14.73
C ARG A 292 -3.01 2.63 -16.18
N PRO A 293 -3.94 2.54 -17.15
CA PRO A 293 -3.59 2.34 -18.55
C PRO A 293 -2.75 3.47 -19.14
N MET A 294 -3.03 4.72 -18.76
CA MET A 294 -2.34 5.89 -19.32
C MET A 294 -0.88 6.01 -18.86
N PHE A 295 -0.56 5.61 -17.62
CA PHE A 295 0.82 5.64 -17.12
C PHE A 295 1.64 4.39 -17.48
N VAL A 296 0.98 3.23 -17.64
CA VAL A 296 1.67 1.96 -17.97
C VAL A 296 1.77 1.75 -19.49
N GLY A 297 0.84 2.29 -20.26
CA GLY A 297 0.68 2.01 -21.71
C GLY A 297 1.79 2.54 -22.62
N ASN A 298 2.72 3.37 -22.14
CA ASN A 298 3.78 3.96 -22.97
C ASN A 298 5.18 3.34 -22.77
N ARG A 299 5.30 2.19 -22.10
CA ARG A 299 6.60 1.52 -21.85
C ARG A 299 6.62 -0.01 -22.02
N LEU A 300 5.62 -0.58 -22.69
CA LEU A 300 5.66 -1.95 -23.20
C LEU A 300 5.76 -1.91 -24.73
#